data_AF-U1PL78-F1
#
_entry.id   AF-U1PL78-F1
#
_cell.length_a   1.000
_cell.length_b   1.000
_cell.length_c   1.000
_cell.angle_alpha   90.00
_cell.angle_beta   90.00
_cell.angle_gamma   90.00
#
_symmetry.space_group_name_H-M   'P 1'
#
loop_
_entity.id
_entity.type
_entity.pdbx_description
1 polymer ?
#
loop_
_entity_poly.entity_id
_entity_poly.type
_entity_poly.pdbx_seq_one_letter_code
_entity_poly.pdbx_strand_id
1 'polypeptide(L)'
;MAGSSDSFDSAAASHRALRSIKQELDRHPIVTGTRGFRAGDFAKVVADLATERWGIDTDNPKLTARWFAGESQDARPEFSFHYSDTERDFGWHYHEQEHVEGWGHFQERTGTSTYSYESYTFPSQNPAGLVWDVMSNLSSRV
;
A
#
# COMPACT_ATOMS: atom_id res chain seq x y z
N MET A 1 -8.39 -42.27 -6.07
CA MET A 1 -8.01 -41.02 -6.76
C MET A 1 -8.18 -39.89 -5.77
N ALA A 2 -7.14 -39.56 -5.01
CA ALA A 2 -7.14 -38.40 -4.13
C ALA A 2 -6.70 -37.20 -4.97
N GLY A 3 -7.62 -36.29 -5.28
CA GLY A 3 -7.27 -35.03 -5.91
C GLY A 3 -6.50 -34.20 -4.90
N SER A 4 -5.25 -33.86 -5.23
CA SER A 4 -4.54 -32.78 -4.55
C SER A 4 -5.38 -31.52 -4.73
N SER A 5 -6.09 -31.10 -3.69
CA SER A 5 -6.54 -29.72 -3.58
C SER A 5 -5.27 -28.88 -3.57
N ASP A 6 -5.02 -28.13 -4.64
CA ASP A 6 -3.98 -27.10 -4.66
C ASP A 6 -4.18 -26.22 -3.43
N SER A 7 -3.34 -26.39 -2.41
CA SER A 7 -3.35 -25.54 -1.24
C SER A 7 -3.02 -24.14 -1.71
N PHE A 8 -3.89 -23.17 -1.44
CA PHE A 8 -3.67 -21.78 -1.80
C PHE A 8 -2.30 -21.30 -1.27
N ASP A 9 -1.41 -20.92 -2.17
CA ASP A 9 -0.10 -20.37 -1.80
C ASP A 9 -0.23 -18.86 -1.59
N SER A 10 -0.47 -18.48 -0.33
CA SER A 10 -0.62 -17.08 0.08
C SER A 10 0.63 -16.24 -0.20
N ALA A 11 1.82 -16.82 -0.01
CA ALA A 11 3.08 -16.12 -0.27
C ALA A 11 3.22 -15.82 -1.76
N ALA A 12 2.93 -16.79 -2.64
CA ALA A 12 2.94 -16.58 -4.08
C ALA A 12 1.87 -15.58 -4.53
N ALA A 13 0.67 -15.62 -3.96
CA ALA A 13 -0.40 -14.67 -4.26
C ALA A 13 -0.04 -13.23 -3.84
N SER A 14 0.48 -13.06 -2.63
CA SER A 14 0.98 -11.77 -2.12
C SER A 14 2.14 -11.24 -2.96
N HIS A 15 3.06 -12.12 -3.37
CA HIS A 15 4.15 -11.77 -4.25
C HIS A 15 3.67 -11.29 -5.62
N ARG A 16 2.66 -11.94 -6.22
CA ARG A 16 2.05 -11.50 -7.48
C ARG A 16 1.42 -10.12 -7.34
N ALA A 17 0.70 -9.87 -6.25
CA ALA A 17 0.10 -8.57 -5.95
C ALA A 17 1.17 -7.47 -5.82
N LEU A 18 2.20 -7.69 -5.02
CA LEU A 18 3.31 -6.73 -4.86
C LEU A 18 4.09 -6.49 -6.16
N ARG A 19 4.26 -7.52 -7.00
CA ARG A 19 4.86 -7.34 -8.32
C ARG A 19 3.99 -6.45 -9.21
N SER A 20 2.68 -6.63 -9.17
CA SER A 20 1.73 -5.77 -9.87
C SER A 20 1.80 -4.33 -9.39
N ILE A 21 1.79 -4.13 -8.07
CA ILE A 21 1.93 -2.81 -7.43
C ILE A 21 3.23 -2.13 -7.88
N LYS A 22 4.36 -2.85 -7.82
CA LYS A 22 5.65 -2.34 -8.25
C LYS A 22 5.64 -1.89 -9.72
N GLN A 23 5.03 -2.69 -10.60
CA GLN A 23 4.95 -2.36 -12.03
C GLN A 23 4.15 -1.08 -12.29
N GLU A 24 3.05 -0.87 -11.56
CA GLU A 24 2.26 0.37 -11.68
C GLU A 24 3.00 1.56 -11.07
N LEU A 25 3.68 1.39 -9.93
CA LEU A 25 4.52 2.44 -9.36
C LEU A 25 5.66 2.84 -10.30
N ASP A 26 6.34 1.88 -10.93
CA ASP A 26 7.41 2.16 -11.93
C ASP A 26 6.89 2.93 -13.16
N ARG A 27 5.59 2.85 -13.47
CA ARG A 27 4.94 3.58 -14.57
C ARG A 27 4.47 4.98 -14.16
N HIS A 28 4.37 5.25 -12.87
CA HIS A 28 3.81 6.50 -12.39
C HIS A 28 4.82 7.65 -12.57
N PRO A 29 4.46 8.79 -13.19
CA PRO A 29 5.39 9.88 -13.51
C PRO A 29 6.08 10.56 -12.33
N ILE A 30 5.62 10.32 -11.10
CA ILE A 30 6.18 10.90 -9.86
C ILE A 30 7.18 9.97 -9.19
N VAL A 31 7.16 8.68 -9.52
CA VAL A 31 8.06 7.70 -8.92
C VAL A 31 9.42 7.80 -9.60
N THR A 32 10.48 7.95 -8.80
CA THR A 32 11.87 8.04 -9.30
C THR A 32 12.61 6.71 -9.18
N GLY A 33 12.13 5.83 -8.30
CA GLY A 33 12.64 4.47 -8.17
C GLY A 33 11.75 3.63 -7.29
N THR A 34 11.73 2.32 -7.53
CA THR A 34 11.05 1.37 -6.66
C THR A 34 12.00 0.27 -6.21
N ARG A 35 11.81 -0.18 -4.97
CA ARG A 35 12.59 -1.23 -4.34
C ARG A 35 11.64 -2.27 -3.75
N GLY A 36 11.80 -3.51 -4.18
CA GLY A 36 11.21 -4.68 -3.53
C GLY A 36 12.30 -5.38 -2.73
N PHE A 37 12.07 -5.62 -1.44
CA PHE A 37 13.05 -6.32 -0.61
C PHE A 37 12.86 -7.85 -0.79
N ARG A 38 13.88 -8.56 -1.31
CA ARG A 38 14.08 -10.04 -1.19
C ARG A 38 15.25 -10.25 -0.21
N ALA A 39 15.24 -11.20 0.72
CA ALA A 39 14.90 -12.61 0.56
C ALA A 39 14.07 -13.18 1.74
N GLY A 40 13.32 -14.25 1.47
CA GLY A 40 12.51 -14.99 2.45
C GLY A 40 11.04 -14.59 2.40
N ASP A 41 10.74 -13.34 2.77
CA ASP A 41 9.37 -12.87 3.02
C ASP A 41 9.09 -11.59 2.24
N PHE A 42 8.34 -11.67 1.14
CA PHE A 42 7.86 -10.47 0.48
C PHE A 42 6.68 -9.86 1.25
N ALA A 43 6.93 -8.81 2.02
CA ALA A 43 5.87 -8.08 2.73
C ALA A 43 5.71 -6.61 2.28
N LYS A 44 6.57 -6.07 1.39
CA LYS A 44 6.44 -4.67 0.93
C LYS A 44 7.18 -4.29 -0.36
N VAL A 45 6.71 -3.21 -0.98
CA VAL A 45 7.37 -2.41 -2.03
C VAL A 45 7.52 -0.98 -1.50
N VAL A 46 8.67 -0.34 -1.76
CA VAL A 46 8.91 1.06 -1.42
C VAL A 46 9.21 1.84 -2.69
N ALA A 47 8.51 2.95 -2.92
CA ALA A 47 8.74 3.89 -4.00
C ALA A 47 9.32 5.19 -3.44
N ASP A 48 10.37 5.69 -4.08
CA ASP A 48 10.88 7.05 -3.88
C ASP A 48 10.12 8.00 -4.80
N LEU A 49 9.69 9.14 -4.27
CA LEU A 49 8.81 10.09 -4.97
C LEU A 49 9.56 11.39 -5.29
N ALA A 50 9.17 12.02 -6.40
CA ALA A 50 9.59 13.36 -6.79
C ALA A 50 8.43 14.34 -6.54
N THR A 51 8.13 14.62 -5.27
CA THR A 51 7.01 15.49 -4.86
C THR A 51 7.18 16.94 -5.33
N GLU A 52 8.39 17.36 -5.71
CA GLU A 52 8.65 18.65 -6.31
C GLU A 52 7.88 18.84 -7.63
N ARG A 53 7.53 17.74 -8.32
CA ARG A 53 6.68 17.74 -9.53
C ARG A 53 5.21 18.07 -9.22
N TRP A 54 4.83 17.97 -7.95
CA TRP A 54 3.56 18.48 -7.41
C TRP A 54 3.69 19.87 -6.76
N GLY A 55 4.89 20.47 -6.80
CA GLY A 55 5.16 21.77 -6.19
C GLY A 55 5.50 21.71 -4.70
N ILE A 56 5.81 20.52 -4.16
CA ILE A 56 6.10 20.30 -2.74
C ILE A 56 7.55 19.90 -2.57
N ASP A 57 8.30 20.77 -1.92
CA ASP A 57 9.70 20.52 -1.56
C ASP A 57 9.75 19.86 -0.17
N THR A 58 10.15 18.60 -0.13
CA THR A 58 10.25 17.81 1.11
C THR A 58 11.37 16.79 0.97
N ASP A 59 11.98 16.46 2.10
CA ASP A 59 13.11 15.55 2.12
C ASP A 59 12.66 14.10 2.18
N ASN A 60 13.21 13.29 1.27
CA ASN A 60 13.08 11.83 1.25
C ASN A 60 11.63 11.30 1.24
N PRO A 61 10.72 11.82 0.38
CA PRO A 61 9.34 11.35 0.32
C PRO A 61 9.28 9.92 -0.22
N LYS A 62 8.55 9.06 0.50
CA LYS A 62 8.40 7.65 0.16
C LYS A 62 6.95 7.23 0.20
N LEU A 63 6.60 6.29 -0.67
CA LEU A 63 5.37 5.50 -0.56
C LEU A 63 5.73 4.04 -0.32
N THR A 64 5.28 3.47 0.79
CA THR A 64 5.45 2.07 1.15
C THR A 64 4.15 1.31 0.99
N ALA A 65 4.11 0.34 0.08
CA ALA A 65 2.99 -0.57 -0.10
C ALA A 65 3.27 -1.92 0.58
N ARG A 66 2.33 -2.45 1.34
CA ARG A 66 2.32 -3.81 1.89
C ARG A 66 1.11 -4.56 1.38
N TRP A 67 1.25 -5.87 1.24
CA TRP A 67 0.16 -6.72 0.77
C TRP A 67 0.28 -8.14 1.33
N PHE A 68 -0.83 -8.64 1.83
CA PHE A 68 -1.07 -10.03 2.19
C PHE A 68 -2.36 -10.49 1.50
N ALA A 69 -2.29 -11.60 0.77
CA ALA A 69 -3.43 -12.10 -0.02
C ALA A 69 -4.47 -12.87 0.81
N GLY A 70 -4.22 -13.09 2.12
CA GLY A 70 -5.08 -13.90 2.99
C GLY A 70 -4.61 -15.36 3.08
N GLU A 71 -5.24 -16.15 3.95
CA GLU A 71 -4.89 -17.57 4.19
C GLU A 71 -5.51 -18.54 3.17
N SER A 72 -6.47 -18.07 2.37
CA SER A 72 -7.18 -18.88 1.38
C SER A 72 -7.59 -18.02 0.18
N GLN A 73 -8.07 -18.67 -0.89
CA GLN A 73 -8.48 -17.98 -2.11
C GLN A 73 -9.64 -16.99 -1.91
N ASP A 74 -10.54 -17.28 -0.97
CA ASP A 74 -11.71 -16.44 -0.67
C ASP A 74 -11.48 -15.51 0.54
N ALA A 75 -10.29 -15.58 1.16
CA ALA A 75 -9.92 -14.68 2.23
C ALA A 75 -9.81 -13.25 1.69
N ARG A 76 -10.20 -12.28 2.53
CA ARG A 76 -10.00 -10.87 2.20
C ARG A 76 -8.49 -10.58 2.25
N PRO A 77 -7.96 -9.80 1.30
CA PRO A 77 -6.59 -9.35 1.39
C PRO A 77 -6.44 -8.34 2.53
N GLU A 78 -5.24 -8.24 3.06
CA GLU A 78 -4.83 -7.17 3.98
C GLU A 78 -3.72 -6.35 3.32
N PHE A 79 -3.83 -5.03 3.34
CA PHE A 79 -2.85 -4.19 2.66
C PHE A 79 -2.77 -2.79 3.26
N SER A 80 -1.68 -2.10 2.95
CA SER A 80 -1.49 -0.69 3.33
C SER A 80 -0.65 0.03 2.29
N PHE A 81 -0.97 1.30 2.04
CA PHE A 81 -0.14 2.23 1.30
C PHE A 81 0.16 3.42 2.21
N HIS A 82 1.43 3.60 2.58
CA HIS A 82 1.84 4.59 3.58
C HIS A 82 2.86 5.57 2.98
N TYR A 83 2.50 6.84 2.93
CA TYR A 83 3.38 7.93 2.61
C TYR A 83 4.12 8.42 3.87
N SER A 84 5.40 8.69 3.72
CA SER A 84 6.20 9.32 4.77
C SER A 84 7.23 10.26 4.17
N ASP A 85 7.38 11.44 4.76
CA ASP A 85 8.51 12.34 4.58
C ASP A 85 9.04 12.82 5.95
N THR A 86 9.79 13.92 6.00
CA THR A 86 10.31 14.46 7.26
C THR A 86 9.26 15.05 8.21
N GLU A 87 8.07 15.42 7.72
CA GLU A 87 7.04 16.13 8.48
C GLU A 87 5.71 15.38 8.58
N ARG A 88 5.38 14.60 7.54
CA ARG A 88 4.10 13.94 7.32
C ARG A 88 4.29 12.44 7.29
N ASP A 89 3.35 11.75 7.94
CA ASP A 89 3.32 10.29 7.98
C ASP A 89 1.86 9.84 7.96
N PHE A 90 1.40 9.34 6.82
CA PHE A 90 0.01 8.98 6.62
C PHE A 90 -0.18 7.87 5.60
N GLY A 91 -1.32 7.19 5.64
CA GLY A 91 -1.59 6.13 4.68
C GLY A 91 -3.02 5.61 4.70
N TRP A 92 -3.30 4.77 3.71
CA TRP A 92 -4.54 4.03 3.56
C TRP A 92 -4.30 2.57 3.88
N HIS A 93 -5.13 2.01 4.76
CA HIS A 93 -4.97 0.65 5.28
C HIS A 93 -6.27 -0.11 5.14
N TYR A 94 -6.16 -1.41 4.90
CA TYR A 94 -7.27 -2.34 4.80
C TYR A 94 -6.93 -3.60 5.57
N HIS A 95 -7.45 -3.73 6.79
CA HIS A 95 -7.29 -4.90 7.66
C HIS A 95 -8.32 -4.84 8.80
N GLU A 96 -8.40 -5.90 9.61
CA GLU A 96 -9.19 -5.88 10.83
C GLU A 96 -8.58 -4.91 11.85
N GLN A 97 -9.39 -4.01 12.41
CA GLN A 97 -8.96 -2.93 13.30
C GLN A 97 -10.11 -2.39 14.17
N GLU A 98 -9.78 -1.65 15.22
CA GLU A 98 -10.75 -1.15 16.23
C GLU A 98 -10.90 0.38 16.28
N HIS A 99 -10.17 1.12 15.44
CA HIS A 99 -10.16 2.58 15.44
C HIS A 99 -11.40 3.20 14.78
N VAL A 100 -11.91 2.59 13.70
CA VAL A 100 -13.08 3.06 12.96
C VAL A 100 -14.01 1.92 12.55
N GLU A 101 -15.22 2.21 12.06
CA GLU A 101 -16.09 1.18 11.50
C GLU A 101 -15.58 0.73 10.11
N GLY A 102 -15.54 -0.59 9.91
CA GLY A 102 -15.13 -1.21 8.65
C GLY A 102 -13.66 -1.64 8.63
N TRP A 103 -13.22 -2.12 7.46
CA TRP A 103 -11.85 -2.64 7.26
C TRP A 103 -10.89 -1.58 6.73
N GLY A 104 -11.42 -0.65 5.93
CA GLY A 104 -10.64 0.39 5.29
C GLY A 104 -10.59 1.66 6.11
N HIS A 105 -9.40 2.21 6.30
CA HIS A 105 -9.22 3.48 6.99
C HIS A 105 -8.02 4.26 6.45
N PHE A 106 -8.10 5.58 6.60
CA PHE A 106 -6.98 6.49 6.49
C PHE A 106 -6.41 6.74 7.88
N GLN A 107 -5.09 6.77 7.98
CA GLN A 107 -4.34 7.04 9.21
C GLN A 107 -3.35 8.17 8.92
N GLU A 108 -3.28 9.19 9.79
CA GLU A 108 -2.36 10.32 9.60
C GLU A 108 -1.75 10.81 10.92
N ARG A 109 -0.51 11.24 10.85
CA ARG A 109 0.21 11.95 11.92
C ARG A 109 0.96 13.13 11.32
N THR A 110 0.88 14.26 12.02
CA THR A 110 1.65 15.46 11.73
C THR A 110 2.68 15.68 12.83
N GLY A 111 3.97 15.68 12.50
CA GLY A 111 5.05 15.80 13.48
C GLY A 111 5.03 14.65 14.51
N THR A 112 4.98 14.98 15.80
CA THR A 112 5.06 14.00 16.90
C THR A 112 3.72 13.72 17.58
N SER A 113 2.60 14.10 16.97
CA SER A 113 1.26 13.86 17.53
C SER A 113 0.86 12.38 17.52
N THR A 114 -0.24 12.06 18.19
CA THR A 114 -0.91 10.76 18.02
C THR A 114 -1.57 10.69 16.66
N TYR A 115 -1.69 9.48 16.10
CA TYR A 115 -2.41 9.28 14.85
C TYR A 115 -3.90 9.62 14.97
N SER A 116 -4.43 10.28 13.96
CA SER A 116 -5.86 10.35 13.68
C SER A 116 -6.27 9.24 12.70
N TYR A 117 -7.55 8.88 12.74
CA TYR A 117 -8.11 7.81 11.91
C TYR A 117 -9.44 8.26 11.31
N GLU A 118 -9.63 7.95 10.03
CA GLU A 118 -10.87 8.23 9.30
C GLU A 118 -11.28 6.97 8.52
N SER A 119 -12.56 6.60 8.53
CA SER A 119 -13.06 5.50 7.69
C SER A 119 -12.78 5.80 6.22
N TYR A 120 -12.34 4.79 5.47
CA TYR A 120 -12.03 4.91 4.06
C TYR A 120 -12.54 3.71 3.27
N THR A 121 -13.38 3.96 2.28
CA THR A 121 -13.87 2.92 1.38
C THR A 121 -13.02 2.89 0.12
N PHE A 122 -12.26 1.81 -0.07
CA PHE A 122 -11.52 1.61 -1.30
C PHE A 122 -12.47 1.30 -2.46
N PRO A 123 -12.26 1.91 -3.65
CA PRO A 123 -13.09 1.65 -4.82
C PRO A 123 -12.87 0.24 -5.40
N SER A 124 -11.72 -0.38 -5.11
CA SER A 124 -11.42 -1.76 -5.46
C SER A 124 -10.42 -2.39 -4.48
N GLN A 125 -10.27 -3.71 -4.53
CA GLN A 125 -9.17 -4.43 -3.88
C GLN A 125 -8.18 -4.99 -4.92
N ASN A 126 -8.19 -4.43 -6.14
CA ASN A 126 -7.25 -4.84 -7.17
C ASN A 126 -5.89 -4.17 -6.93
N PRO A 127 -4.78 -4.91 -6.77
CA PRO A 127 -3.48 -4.31 -6.43
C PRO A 127 -2.99 -3.27 -7.43
N ALA A 128 -3.22 -3.46 -8.74
CA ALA A 128 -2.82 -2.51 -9.77
C ALA A 128 -3.68 -1.25 -9.76
N GLY A 129 -5.02 -1.42 -9.71
CA GLY A 129 -5.96 -0.29 -9.68
C GLY A 129 -5.73 0.61 -8.47
N LEU A 130 -5.50 0.00 -7.30
CA LEU A 130 -5.26 0.70 -6.05
C LEU A 130 -4.06 1.65 -6.10
N VAL A 131 -3.01 1.33 -6.87
CA VAL A 131 -1.84 2.24 -7.00
C VAL A 131 -2.27 3.59 -7.54
N TRP A 132 -3.10 3.62 -8.58
CA TRP A 132 -3.53 4.86 -9.22
C TRP A 132 -4.50 5.66 -8.34
N ASP A 133 -5.40 4.96 -7.64
CA ASP A 133 -6.30 5.59 -6.67
C ASP A 133 -5.53 6.24 -5.52
N VAL A 134 -4.57 5.50 -4.95
CA VAL A 134 -3.70 5.98 -3.86
C VAL A 134 -2.84 7.14 -4.32
N MET A 135 -2.21 7.08 -5.50
CA MET A 135 -1.37 8.18 -6.00
C MET A 135 -2.19 9.44 -6.29
N SER A 136 -3.43 9.30 -6.76
CA SER A 136 -4.35 10.41 -6.94
C SER A 136 -4.68 11.07 -5.61
N ASN A 137 -5.07 10.27 -4.60
CA ASN A 137 -5.37 10.78 -3.26
C ASN A 137 -4.15 11.40 -2.60
N LEU A 138 -2.97 10.78 -2.77
CA LEU A 138 -1.70 11.30 -2.27
C LEU A 138 -1.45 12.69 -2.81
N SER A 139 -1.54 12.89 -4.13
CA SER A 139 -1.32 14.21 -4.76
C SER A 139 -2.28 15.30 -4.28
N SER A 140 -3.47 14.94 -3.80
CA SER A 140 -4.45 15.90 -3.27
C SER A 140 -4.22 16.27 -1.81
N ARG A 141 -3.38 15.52 -1.09
CA ARG A 141 -3.16 15.64 0.35
C ARG A 141 -1.77 16.16 0.72
N VAL A 142 -0.79 16.01 -0.16
CA VAL A 142 0.55 16.58 0.04
C VAL A 142 0.60 18.05 -0.34
#